data_AF-A0A523WNS0-F1
#
_entry.id   AF-A0A523WNS0-F1
#
_cell.length_a   1.000
_cell.length_b   1.000
_cell.length_c   1.000
_cell.angle_alpha   90.00
_cell.angle_beta   90.00
_cell.angle_gamma   90.00
#
_symmetry.space_group_name_H-M   'P 1'
#
loop_
_entity.id
_entity.type
_entity.pdbx_description
1 polymer ?
#
loop_
_entity_poly.entity_id
_entity_poly.type
_entity_poly.pdbx_seq_one_letter_code
_entity_poly.pdbx_strand_id
1 'polypeptide(L)' 'MKKTKIIRISTSRFDRIQNRDPKEALIQYKDSRIRYAMVILQLENRKPISIVQIDYGYLLFDSEGRIDPDFLDGYC' A
#
# COMPACT_ATOMS: atom_id res chain seq x y z
N MET A 1 24.04 -7.31 2.07
CA MET A 1 22.60 -7.11 2.35
C MET A 1 22.10 -5.89 1.60
N LYS A 2 21.11 -6.03 0.70
CA LYS A 2 20.44 -4.88 0.05
C LYS A 2 19.63 -4.15 1.13
N LYS A 3 19.82 -2.84 1.27
CA LYS A 3 19.08 -2.02 2.25
C LYS A 3 17.65 -1.85 1.74
N THR A 4 16.70 -2.59 2.32
CA THR A 4 15.29 -2.47 1.97
C THR A 4 14.75 -1.15 2.53
N LYS A 5 14.43 -0.22 1.65
CA LYS A 5 13.85 1.08 2.02
C LYS A 5 12.34 0.92 2.16
N ILE A 6 11.82 1.17 3.37
CA ILE A 6 10.38 1.28 3.60
C ILE A 6 9.92 2.63 3.05
N ILE A 7 8.93 2.61 2.18
CA ILE A 7 8.31 3.81 1.63
C ILE A 7 6.94 3.95 2.28
N ARG A 8 6.77 5.03 3.05
CA ARG A 8 5.47 5.38 3.64
C ARG A 8 4.67 6.19 2.64
N ILE A 9 3.38 5.88 2.56
CA ILE A 9 2.40 6.65 1.79
C ILE A 9 1.23 7.02 2.73
N SER A 10 0.57 8.13 2.47
CA SER A 10 -0.66 8.47 3.20
C SER A 10 -1.78 7.52 2.80
N THR A 11 -2.74 7.31 3.70
CA THR A 11 -3.96 6.54 3.39
C THR A 11 -4.67 7.08 2.16
N SER A 12 -4.83 8.41 2.08
CA SER A 12 -5.46 9.05 0.90
C SER A 12 -4.74 8.79 -0.42
N ARG A 13 -3.41 8.61 -0.40
CA ARG A 13 -2.65 8.24 -1.60
C ARG A 13 -2.83 6.76 -1.89
N PHE A 14 -2.79 5.91 -0.87
CA PHE A 14 -3.07 4.48 -1.01
C PHE A 14 -4.45 4.22 -1.61
N ASP A 15 -5.48 4.93 -1.16
CA ASP A 15 -6.84 4.85 -1.71
C ASP A 15 -6.86 5.18 -3.21
N ARG A 16 -6.13 6.21 -3.65
CA ARG A 16 -6.03 6.55 -5.08
C ARG A 16 -5.30 5.48 -5.89
N ILE A 17 -4.23 4.90 -5.34
CA ILE A 17 -3.49 3.80 -5.97
C ILE A 17 -4.42 2.58 -6.13
N GLN A 18 -5.17 2.21 -5.09
CA GLN A 18 -6.14 1.11 -5.14
C GLN A 18 -7.26 1.36 -6.15
N ASN A 19 -7.74 2.59 -6.25
CA ASN A 19 -8.75 3.01 -7.23
C ASN A 19 -8.17 3.25 -8.65
N ARG A 20 -6.90 2.89 -8.88
CA ARG A 20 -6.20 3.01 -10.17
C ARG A 20 -6.24 4.43 -10.76
N ASP A 21 -6.11 5.47 -9.92
CA ASP A 21 -6.00 6.86 -10.39
C ASP A 21 -4.86 6.97 -11.43
N PRO A 22 -5.12 7.49 -12.65
CA PRO A 22 -4.11 7.61 -13.70
C PRO A 22 -2.85 8.39 -13.29
N LYS A 23 -2.94 9.25 -12.28
CA LYS A 23 -1.81 10.06 -11.77
C LYS A 23 -0.96 9.32 -10.73
N GLU A 24 -1.38 8.15 -10.25
CA GLU A 24 -0.73 7.41 -9.17
C GLU A 24 -0.09 6.09 -9.63
N ALA A 25 0.10 5.90 -10.95
CA ALA A 25 0.81 4.74 -11.48
C ALA A 25 2.26 4.68 -10.96
N LEU A 26 2.64 3.54 -10.38
CA LEU A 26 3.97 3.30 -9.81
C LEU A 26 4.82 2.50 -10.80
N ILE A 27 5.25 3.16 -11.86
CA ILE A 27 6.00 2.59 -13.00
C ILE A 27 7.24 1.79 -12.54
N GLN A 28 7.89 2.20 -11.46
CA GLN A 28 9.05 1.51 -10.90
C GLN A 28 8.74 0.11 -10.34
N TYR A 29 7.46 -0.24 -10.19
CA TYR A 29 6.99 -1.54 -9.69
C TYR A 29 6.21 -2.34 -10.75
N LYS A 30 6.28 -1.98 -12.03
CA LYS A 30 5.65 -2.75 -13.12
C LYS A 30 5.99 -4.23 -13.06
N ASP A 31 4.99 -5.07 -13.35
CA ASP A 31 5.12 -6.53 -13.43
C ASP A 31 5.72 -7.16 -12.16
N SER A 32 5.51 -6.54 -11.00
CA SER A 32 6.12 -6.95 -9.74
C SER A 32 5.08 -7.18 -8.65
N ARG A 33 5.46 -8.07 -7.71
CA ARG A 33 4.69 -8.34 -6.50
C ARG A 33 5.39 -7.69 -5.30
N ILE A 34 4.76 -6.68 -4.72
CA ILE A 34 5.33 -5.87 -3.63
C ILE A 34 4.66 -6.22 -2.30
N ARG A 35 5.44 -6.38 -1.23
CA ARG A 35 4.92 -6.52 0.14
C ARG A 35 4.55 -5.16 0.72
N TYR A 36 3.43 -5.09 1.42
CA TYR A 36 3.04 -3.90 2.17
C TYR A 36 2.65 -4.26 3.61
N ALA A 37 2.64 -3.22 4.46
CA ALA A 37 2.08 -3.29 5.79
C ALA A 37 1.08 -2.14 5.94
N MET A 38 -0.16 -2.45 6.33
CA MET A 38 -1.17 -1.46 6.66
C MET A 38 -1.21 -1.30 8.19
N VAL A 39 -0.97 -0.09 8.68
CA VAL A 39 -0.92 0.19 10.12
C VAL A 39 -2.12 1.04 10.48
N ILE A 40 -3.01 0.49 11.30
CA ILE A 40 -4.22 1.16 11.78
C ILE A 40 -3.89 1.80 13.13
N LEU A 41 -4.03 3.12 13.20
CA LEU A 41 -3.70 3.92 14.37
C LEU A 41 -4.95 4.48 15.03
N GLN A 42 -5.01 4.42 16.36
CA GLN A 42 -5.97 5.20 17.12
C GLN A 42 -5.43 6.62 17.30
N LEU A 43 -6.27 7.62 17.03
CA LEU A 43 -5.93 9.02 17.16
C LEU A 43 -6.77 9.69 18.26
N GLU A 44 -6.13 10.56 19.05
CA GLU A 44 -6.80 11.52 19.92
C GLU A 44 -6.26 12.91 19.59
N ASN A 45 -7.14 13.88 19.33
CA ASN A 45 -6.75 15.24 18.92
C ASN A 45 -5.72 15.25 17.76
N ARG A 46 -5.91 14.36 16.78
CA ARG A 46 -5.03 14.14 15.61
C ARG A 46 -3.60 13.65 15.95
N LYS A 47 -3.37 13.19 17.18
CA LYS A 47 -2.10 12.57 17.60
C LYS A 47 -2.29 11.06 17.76
N PRO A 48 -1.37 10.22 17.24
CA PRO A 48 -1.45 8.78 17.42
C PRO A 48 -1.20 8.44 18.89
N ILE A 49 -2.09 7.63 19.47
CA ILE A 49 -2.01 7.20 20.87
C ILE A 49 -1.78 5.69 21.00
N SER A 50 -2.18 4.90 20.00
CA SER A 50 -1.94 3.46 19.97
C SER A 50 -1.96 2.92 18.53
N ILE A 51 -1.33 1.76 18.34
CA ILE A 51 -1.52 0.93 17.14
C ILE A 51 -2.64 -0.06 17.48
N VAL A 52 -3.71 -0.03 16.69
CA VAL A 52 -4.86 -0.93 16.87
C VAL A 52 -4.58 -2.27 16.20
N GLN A 53 -4.00 -2.23 14.99
CA GLN A 53 -3.81 -3.39 14.15
C GLN A 53 -2.70 -3.13 13.12
N ILE A 54 -2.02 -4.21 12.72
CA ILE A 54 -1.08 -4.20 11.60
C ILE A 54 -1.39 -5.39 10.70
N ASP A 55 -1.75 -5.10 9.47
CA ASP A 55 -2.00 -6.12 8.45
C ASP A 55 -0.83 -6.16 7.48
N TYR A 56 -0.55 -7.35 6.95
CA TYR A 56 0.49 -7.56 5.95
C TYR A 56 -0.13 -8.21 4.72
N GLY A 57 0.31 -7.78 3.55
CA GLY A 57 -0.18 -8.36 2.31
C GLY A 57 0.75 -8.09 1.14
N TYR A 58 0.29 -8.49 -0.03
CA TYR A 58 0.95 -8.23 -1.29
C TYR A 58 0.10 -7.35 -2.19
N LEU A 59 0.77 -6.56 -3.02
CA LEU A 59 0.19 -5.86 -4.16
C LEU A 59 0.82 -6.45 -5.41
N LEU A 60 -0.01 -6.90 -6.34
CA LEU A 60 0.43 -7.23 -7.69
C LEU A 60 0.29 -5.99 -8.56
N PHE A 61 1.35 -5.61 -9.25
CA PHE A 61 1.35 -4.50 -10.19
C PHE A 61 1.35 -5.02 -11.62
N ASP A 62 0.47 -4.46 -12.45
CA ASP A 62 0.40 -4.75 -13.87
C ASP A 62 1.53 -4.06 -14.67
N SER A 63 1.54 -4.28 -15.98
CA SER A 63 2.53 -3.70 -16.91
C SER A 63 2.43 -2.18 -17.06
N GLU A 64 1.36 -1.57 -16.56
CA GLU A 64 1.17 -0.12 -16.50
C GLU A 64 1.60 0.46 -15.14
N GLY A 65 1.93 -0.39 -14.16
CA GLY A 65 2.33 0.02 -12.81
C GLY A 65 1.13 0.37 -11.94
N ARG A 66 -0.04 -0.18 -12.24
CA ARG A 66 -1.27 -0.07 -11.44
C ARG A 66 -1.49 -1.36 -10.66
N ILE A 67 -2.19 -1.28 -9.54
CA ILE A 67 -2.57 -2.49 -8.79
C ILE A 67 -3.53 -3.31 -9.66
N ASP A 68 -3.23 -4.60 -9.79
CA ASP A 68 -4.09 -5.57 -10.43
C ASP A 68 -5.40 -5.73 -9.62
N PRO A 69 -6.57 -5.37 -10.18
CA PRO A 69 -7.85 -5.42 -9.48
C PRO A 69 -8.33 -6.85 -9.23
N ASP A 70 -7.84 -7.82 -9.99
CA ASP A 70 -8.19 -9.24 -9.84
C ASP A 70 -7.32 -9.93 -8.78
N PHE A 71 -6.30 -9.24 -8.25
CA PHE A 71 -5.49 -9.72 -7.15
C PHE A 71 -6.22 -9.54 -5.82
N LEU A 72 -7.10 -10.49 -5.50
CA LEU A 72 -7.72 -10.65 -4.19
C LEU A 72 -6.70 -11.23 -3.19
N ASP A 73 -5.79 -10.41 -2.64
CA ASP A 73 -5.24 -10.73 -1.32
C ASP A 73 -6.36 -10.37 -0.32
N GLY A 74 -7.26 -11.34 -0.12
CA GLY A 74 -8.29 -11.26 0.91
C GLY A 74 -7.65 -10.87 2.23
N TYR A 75 -8.25 -9.89 2.90
CA TYR A 75 -7.92 -9.43 4.24
C TYR A 75 -7.42 -10.60 5.11
N CYS A 76 -6.10 -10.68 5.30
CA CYS A 76 -5.46 -11.58 6.25
C CYS A 76 -5.21 -10.81 7.54
#